data_AF-A0A2S8J1V5-F1
#
_entry.id   AF-A0A2S8J1V5-F1
#
_cell.length_a   1.000
_cell.length_b   1.000
_cell.length_c   1.000
_cell.angle_alpha   90.00
_cell.angle_beta   90.00
_cell.angle_gamma   90.00
#
_symmetry.space_group_name_H-M   'P 1'
#
loop_
_entity.id
_entity.type
_entity.pdbx_description
1 polymer ?
#
loop_
_entity_poly.entity_id
_entity_poly.type
_entity_poly.pdbx_seq_one_letter_code
_entity_poly.pdbx_strand_id
1 'polypeptide(L)'
;MPNKPTKVRSNDTKGSIKPVTLQTLSFRELWSAYPKKDPYDDPTGQYENQCAIRMSVTFHHIGSDMKSFSQKVLKPMPGKKSLGRLILDGKATATRAYELAEWLKLHPFLGLGKPENITGQDWQRKINGRTGIIYFFGYWRQEGDSDDALSGGHIDLWNKDTLTPSTASFWRFRIGVPSMINPLDYLRGRRGNWYSDLANSKEILFWEVQ
;
A
#
# COMPACT_ATOMS: atom_id res chain seq x y z
N MET A 1 -4.27 -11.68 -11.26
CA MET A 1 -2.86 -11.57 -11.59
C MET A 1 -2.77 -11.21 -13.06
N PRO A 2 -1.69 -10.57 -13.53
CA PRO A 2 -1.54 -10.30 -14.97
C PRO A 2 -1.68 -11.60 -15.79
N ASN A 3 -1.32 -12.73 -15.17
CA ASN A 3 -1.52 -14.07 -15.71
C ASN A 3 -2.95 -14.59 -15.51
N LYS A 4 -3.68 -14.80 -16.61
CA LYS A 4 -4.94 -15.55 -16.62
C LYS A 4 -4.71 -17.04 -16.34
N PRO A 5 -5.70 -17.76 -15.77
CA PRO A 5 -5.59 -19.21 -15.59
C PRO A 5 -5.26 -19.92 -16.91
N THR A 6 -4.18 -20.70 -16.92
CA THR A 6 -3.80 -21.51 -18.08
C THR A 6 -4.37 -22.90 -17.92
N LYS A 7 -5.28 -23.30 -18.81
CA LYS A 7 -5.79 -24.68 -18.88
C LYS A 7 -4.81 -25.52 -19.69
N VAL A 8 -4.21 -26.53 -19.06
CA VAL A 8 -3.32 -27.48 -19.71
C VAL A 8 -4.06 -28.81 -19.88
N ARG A 9 -4.06 -29.37 -21.09
CA ARG A 9 -4.61 -30.70 -21.38
C ARG A 9 -3.48 -31.72 -21.36
N SER A 10 -3.65 -32.80 -20.60
CA SER A 10 -2.70 -33.92 -20.57
C SER A 10 -2.78 -34.77 -21.84
N ASN A 11 -1.71 -35.52 -22.13
CA ASN A 11 -1.64 -36.53 -23.17
C ASN A 11 -0.78 -37.72 -22.69
N ASP A 12 -0.80 -38.82 -23.45
CA ASP A 12 -0.09 -40.05 -23.10
C ASP A 12 1.39 -40.06 -23.56
N THR A 13 1.89 -38.94 -24.09
CA THR A 13 3.28 -38.81 -24.51
C THR A 13 4.18 -38.66 -23.28
N LYS A 14 4.92 -39.72 -22.95
CA LYS A 14 5.87 -39.75 -21.84
C LYS A 14 6.92 -38.63 -22.02
N GLY A 15 7.10 -37.82 -20.96
CA GLY A 15 8.05 -36.70 -20.96
C GLY A 15 7.58 -35.46 -21.73
N SER A 16 6.28 -35.33 -22.05
CA SER A 16 5.75 -34.13 -22.67
C SER A 16 5.91 -32.90 -21.76
N ILE A 17 6.39 -31.80 -22.35
CA ILE A 17 6.60 -30.52 -21.67
C ILE A 17 5.71 -29.46 -22.34
N LYS A 18 4.98 -28.69 -21.54
CA LYS A 18 4.27 -27.50 -21.99
C LYS A 18 4.90 -26.25 -21.38
N PRO A 19 5.67 -25.46 -22.16
CA PRO A 19 6.13 -24.17 -21.70
C PRO A 19 4.94 -23.23 -21.44
N VAL A 20 4.97 -22.53 -20.31
CA VAL A 20 4.00 -21.48 -19.95
C VAL A 20 4.78 -20.21 -19.64
N THR A 21 4.57 -19.17 -20.44
CA THR A 21 5.15 -17.85 -20.20
C THR A 21 4.28 -17.09 -19.22
N LEU A 22 4.88 -16.58 -18.14
CA LEU A 22 4.20 -15.75 -17.14
C LEU A 22 4.70 -14.31 -17.22
N GLN A 23 3.78 -13.37 -17.14
CA GLN A 23 4.06 -11.94 -16.97
C GLN A 23 4.40 -11.65 -15.52
N THR A 24 5.51 -10.95 -15.32
CA THR A 24 5.90 -10.33 -14.05
C THR A 24 5.13 -9.03 -13.86
N LEU A 25 4.94 -8.63 -12.61
CA LEU A 25 4.41 -7.32 -12.27
C LEU A 25 5.28 -6.21 -12.87
N SER A 26 4.66 -5.24 -13.54
CA SER A 26 5.35 -4.03 -14.02
C SER A 26 4.86 -2.77 -13.31
N PHE A 27 5.75 -1.80 -13.16
CA PHE A 27 5.41 -0.52 -12.54
C PHE A 27 4.46 0.27 -13.40
N ARG A 28 4.62 0.21 -14.73
CA ARG A 28 3.72 0.87 -15.68
C ARG A 28 2.28 0.42 -15.50
N GLU A 29 2.04 -0.88 -15.35
CA GLU A 29 0.69 -1.41 -15.11
C GLU A 29 0.12 -0.89 -13.81
N LEU A 30 0.88 -0.97 -12.71
CA LEU A 30 0.48 -0.41 -11.41
C LEU A 30 0.11 1.06 -11.52
N TRP A 31 0.99 1.86 -12.11
CA TRP A 31 0.81 3.31 -12.22
C TRP A 31 -0.42 3.67 -13.05
N SER A 32 -0.63 2.98 -14.18
CA SER A 32 -1.79 3.20 -15.04
C SER A 32 -3.11 2.77 -14.40
N ALA A 33 -3.07 1.78 -13.51
CA ALA A 33 -4.22 1.21 -12.83
C ALA A 33 -4.61 1.97 -11.54
N TYR A 34 -3.75 2.88 -11.06
CA TYR A 34 -3.96 3.58 -9.79
C TYR A 34 -5.17 4.53 -9.85
N PRO A 35 -6.15 4.40 -8.92
CA PRO A 35 -7.33 5.27 -8.91
C PRO A 35 -7.01 6.74 -8.63
N LYS A 36 -7.51 7.64 -9.50
CA LYS A 36 -7.39 9.09 -9.31
C LYS A 36 -8.26 9.60 -8.15
N LYS A 37 -9.42 8.97 -7.94
CA LYS A 37 -10.38 9.29 -6.86
C LYS A 37 -10.36 8.19 -5.80
N ASP A 38 -10.86 8.51 -4.62
CA ASP A 38 -11.09 7.51 -3.57
C ASP A 38 -12.11 6.47 -4.08
N PRO A 39 -11.75 5.18 -4.08
CA PRO A 39 -12.59 4.15 -4.68
C PRO A 39 -13.69 3.63 -3.75
N TYR A 40 -13.61 3.87 -2.45
CA TYR A 40 -14.63 3.48 -1.48
C TYR A 40 -15.41 4.71 -1.06
N ASP A 41 -16.74 4.67 -1.20
CA ASP A 41 -17.61 5.64 -0.53
C ASP A 41 -17.63 5.28 0.96
N ASP A 42 -17.20 6.21 1.81
CA ASP A 42 -16.96 5.97 3.22
C ASP A 42 -18.09 6.57 4.07
N PRO A 43 -19.24 5.90 4.21
CA PRO A 43 -20.41 6.45 4.89
C PRO A 43 -20.18 6.67 6.39
N THR A 44 -19.13 6.05 6.97
CA THR A 44 -18.82 6.14 8.39
C THR A 44 -17.71 7.14 8.71
N GLY A 45 -16.98 7.63 7.69
CA GLY A 45 -15.79 8.46 7.87
C GLY A 45 -14.61 7.71 8.52
N GLN A 46 -14.65 6.37 8.61
CA GLN A 46 -13.60 5.58 9.27
C GLN A 46 -12.35 5.40 8.40
N TYR A 47 -12.47 5.69 7.11
CA TYR A 47 -11.45 5.52 6.08
C TYR A 47 -11.16 6.83 5.36
N GLU A 48 -11.05 7.95 6.09
CA GLU A 48 -10.61 9.24 5.52
C GLU A 48 -9.28 9.12 4.74
N ASN A 49 -8.39 8.19 5.14
CA ASN A 49 -7.14 7.88 4.44
C ASN A 49 -7.23 6.54 3.71
N GLN A 50 -7.60 6.56 2.43
CA GLN A 50 -7.82 5.37 1.61
C GLN A 50 -6.57 4.84 0.88
N CYS A 51 -5.36 5.13 1.34
CA CYS A 51 -4.11 4.73 0.66
C CYS A 51 -4.04 3.21 0.38
N ALA A 52 -4.34 2.38 1.40
CA ALA A 52 -4.37 0.92 1.26
C ALA A 52 -5.52 0.43 0.37
N ILE A 53 -6.67 1.12 0.37
CA ILE A 53 -7.81 0.80 -0.47
C ILE A 53 -7.47 1.11 -1.94
N ARG A 54 -6.89 2.28 -2.23
CA ARG A 54 -6.42 2.66 -3.57
C ARG A 54 -5.40 1.67 -4.11
N MET A 55 -4.42 1.27 -3.28
CA MET A 55 -3.46 0.23 -3.66
C MET A 55 -4.14 -1.12 -3.90
N SER A 56 -5.11 -1.50 -3.07
CA SER A 56 -5.88 -2.74 -3.26
C SER A 56 -6.65 -2.72 -4.60
N VAL A 57 -7.34 -1.62 -4.92
CA VAL A 57 -8.05 -1.46 -6.20
C VAL A 57 -7.08 -1.44 -7.38
N THR A 58 -5.90 -0.85 -7.22
CA THR A 58 -4.82 -0.95 -8.21
C THR A 58 -4.48 -2.42 -8.49
N PHE A 59 -4.33 -3.22 -7.43
CA PHE A 59 -4.11 -4.67 -7.56
C PHE A 59 -5.29 -5.40 -8.21
N HIS A 60 -6.52 -4.99 -7.91
CA HIS A 60 -7.73 -5.56 -8.52
C HIS A 60 -7.80 -5.29 -10.02
N HIS A 61 -7.40 -4.10 -10.47
CA HIS A 61 -7.37 -3.70 -11.87
C HIS A 61 -6.30 -4.48 -12.67
N ILE A 62 -5.18 -4.85 -12.04
CA ILE A 62 -4.19 -5.79 -12.62
C ILE A 62 -4.55 -7.27 -12.34
N GLY A 63 -5.81 -7.51 -11.96
CA GLY A 63 -6.46 -8.82 -11.87
C GLY A 63 -6.25 -9.57 -10.56
N SER A 64 -5.60 -9.00 -9.54
CA SER A 64 -5.41 -9.67 -8.25
C SER A 64 -6.63 -9.47 -7.35
N ASP A 65 -7.32 -10.55 -7.01
CA ASP A 65 -8.45 -10.50 -6.07
C ASP A 65 -8.01 -10.42 -4.59
N MET A 66 -6.70 -10.45 -4.35
CA MET A 66 -6.08 -10.44 -3.00
C MET A 66 -6.66 -11.51 -2.06
N LYS A 67 -7.03 -12.70 -2.57
CA LYS A 67 -7.71 -13.77 -1.79
C LYS A 67 -6.96 -14.18 -0.52
N SER A 68 -5.63 -14.13 -0.54
CA SER A 68 -4.79 -14.44 0.63
C SER A 68 -4.74 -13.32 1.67
N PHE A 69 -5.23 -12.11 1.37
CA PHE A 69 -5.43 -11.04 2.34
C PHE A 69 -6.61 -11.39 3.27
N SER A 70 -6.33 -12.23 4.27
CA SER A 70 -7.31 -12.78 5.19
C SER A 70 -6.67 -13.09 6.54
N GLN A 71 -7.47 -13.17 7.61
CA GLN A 71 -7.00 -13.53 8.94
C GLN A 71 -6.46 -14.96 9.06
N LYS A 72 -6.65 -15.81 8.04
CA LYS A 72 -6.02 -17.13 7.98
C LYS A 72 -4.53 -17.07 7.65
N VAL A 73 -4.09 -15.97 7.03
CA VAL A 73 -2.73 -15.78 6.52
C VAL A 73 -2.03 -14.64 7.26
N LEU A 74 -2.76 -13.56 7.58
CA LEU A 74 -2.24 -12.37 8.23
C LEU A 74 -2.76 -12.25 9.66
N LYS A 75 -1.90 -11.73 10.54
CA LYS A 75 -2.32 -11.27 11.86
C LYS A 75 -2.84 -9.84 11.75
N PRO A 76 -3.90 -9.47 12.51
CA PRO A 76 -4.27 -8.08 12.65
C PRO A 76 -3.09 -7.23 13.13
N MET A 77 -3.10 -5.96 12.72
CA MET A 77 -2.17 -4.96 13.24
C MET A 77 -2.14 -5.00 14.78
N PRO A 78 -0.97 -4.88 15.43
CA PRO A 78 -0.87 -4.84 16.89
C PRO A 78 -1.87 -3.85 17.51
N GLY A 79 -2.58 -4.28 18.55
CA GLY A 79 -3.63 -3.48 19.21
C GLY A 79 -5.00 -3.50 18.50
N LYS A 80 -5.15 -4.13 17.34
CA LYS A 80 -6.45 -4.29 16.67
C LYS A 80 -6.98 -5.72 16.81
N LYS A 81 -8.29 -5.84 16.99
CA LYS A 81 -8.98 -7.14 17.20
C LYS A 81 -9.16 -7.94 15.91
N SER A 82 -9.26 -7.25 14.77
CA SER A 82 -9.54 -7.84 13.46
C SER A 82 -8.70 -7.20 12.37
N LEU A 83 -8.51 -7.95 11.28
CA LEU A 83 -7.82 -7.46 10.09
C LEU A 83 -8.62 -6.33 9.45
N GLY A 84 -7.95 -5.26 9.08
CA GLY A 84 -8.50 -4.11 8.37
C GLY A 84 -8.80 -4.50 6.94
N ARG A 85 -9.99 -5.05 6.75
CA ARG A 85 -10.41 -5.68 5.50
C ARG A 85 -11.85 -5.35 5.20
N LEU A 86 -12.11 -4.98 3.96
CA LEU A 86 -13.46 -4.91 3.38
C LEU A 86 -13.53 -5.73 2.09
N ILE A 87 -14.74 -5.89 1.58
CA ILE A 87 -14.99 -6.48 0.26
C ILE A 87 -15.47 -5.37 -0.66
N LEU A 88 -14.72 -5.10 -1.73
CA LEU A 88 -15.09 -4.15 -2.77
C LEU A 88 -15.21 -4.93 -4.08
N ASP A 89 -16.35 -4.82 -4.75
CA ASP A 89 -16.65 -5.57 -5.99
C ASP A 89 -16.36 -7.08 -5.90
N GLY A 90 -16.68 -7.68 -4.75
CA GLY A 90 -16.44 -9.10 -4.47
C GLY A 90 -14.98 -9.48 -4.19
N LYS A 91 -14.05 -8.52 -4.13
CA LYS A 91 -12.61 -8.74 -3.92
C LYS A 91 -12.15 -8.24 -2.56
N ALA A 92 -11.16 -8.96 -1.99
CA ALA A 92 -10.58 -8.58 -0.71
C ALA A 92 -9.81 -7.26 -0.84
N THR A 93 -10.04 -6.34 0.09
CA THR A 93 -9.48 -4.99 0.04
C THR A 93 -8.88 -4.64 1.40
N ALA A 94 -7.62 -4.24 1.42
CA ALA A 94 -6.96 -3.80 2.64
C ALA A 94 -7.39 -2.37 2.99
N THR A 95 -7.68 -2.14 4.27
CA THR A 95 -8.04 -0.80 4.77
C THR A 95 -6.94 -0.17 5.61
N ARG A 96 -5.85 -0.89 5.88
CA ARG A 96 -4.70 -0.39 6.67
C ARG A 96 -3.40 -0.62 5.91
N ALA A 97 -2.56 0.41 5.87
CA ALA A 97 -1.26 0.36 5.19
C ALA A 97 -0.34 -0.71 5.80
N TYR A 98 -0.31 -0.82 7.14
CA TYR A 98 0.49 -1.83 7.85
C TYR A 98 0.17 -3.26 7.39
N GLU A 99 -1.11 -3.63 7.42
CA GLU A 99 -1.51 -4.99 7.07
C GLU A 99 -1.30 -5.27 5.58
N LEU A 100 -1.44 -4.25 4.73
CA LEU A 100 -1.11 -4.38 3.31
C LEU A 100 0.40 -4.59 3.08
N ALA A 101 1.26 -3.86 3.80
CA ALA A 101 2.71 -4.06 3.77
C ALA A 101 3.10 -5.47 4.23
N GLU A 102 2.51 -5.96 5.33
CA GLU A 102 2.72 -7.33 5.80
C GLU A 102 2.28 -8.37 4.76
N TRP A 103 1.19 -8.12 4.03
CA TRP A 103 0.78 -8.97 2.92
C TRP A 103 1.76 -8.96 1.74
N LEU A 104 2.31 -7.79 1.39
CA LEU A 104 3.32 -7.68 0.33
C LEU A 104 4.62 -8.42 0.68
N LYS A 105 4.99 -8.49 1.98
CA LYS A 105 6.13 -9.30 2.45
C LYS A 105 5.96 -10.81 2.17
N LEU A 106 4.74 -11.28 1.92
CA LEU A 106 4.45 -12.66 1.53
C LEU A 106 4.71 -12.95 0.04
N HIS A 107 5.24 -11.98 -0.71
CA HIS A 107 5.51 -12.09 -2.14
C HIS A 107 4.29 -12.52 -2.97
N PRO A 108 3.17 -11.77 -2.89
CA PRO A 108 1.92 -12.16 -3.55
C PRO A 108 1.95 -12.01 -5.08
N PHE A 109 3.00 -11.40 -5.64
CA PHE A 109 3.14 -11.17 -7.08
C PHE A 109 4.47 -11.72 -7.60
N LEU A 110 4.41 -12.35 -8.77
CA LEU A 110 5.62 -12.68 -9.52
C LEU A 110 6.31 -11.38 -9.97
N GLY A 111 7.60 -11.24 -9.70
CA GLY A 111 8.37 -10.02 -10.00
C GLY A 111 8.37 -8.98 -8.88
N LEU A 112 7.60 -9.18 -7.79
CA LEU A 112 7.74 -8.37 -6.59
C LEU A 112 8.74 -9.04 -5.63
N GLY A 113 9.92 -8.45 -5.50
CA GLY A 113 10.98 -8.94 -4.61
C GLY A 113 10.71 -8.70 -3.12
N LYS A 114 11.73 -8.96 -2.29
CA LYS A 114 11.71 -8.59 -0.88
C LYS A 114 11.75 -7.05 -0.75
N PRO A 115 11.10 -6.46 0.26
CA PRO A 115 11.27 -5.05 0.53
C PRO A 115 12.70 -4.73 0.97
N GLU A 116 13.20 -3.58 0.53
CA GLU A 116 14.36 -2.92 1.11
C GLU A 116 13.91 -2.02 2.26
N ASN A 117 14.58 -2.12 3.41
CA ASN A 117 14.40 -1.16 4.50
C ASN A 117 15.27 0.07 4.23
N ILE A 118 14.63 1.18 3.87
CA ILE A 118 15.30 2.43 3.51
C ILE A 118 15.19 3.50 4.59
N THR A 119 14.72 3.13 5.80
CA THR A 119 14.48 4.03 6.94
C THR A 119 15.66 4.96 7.20
N GLY A 120 15.34 6.19 7.59
CA GLY A 120 16.31 7.24 7.90
C GLY A 120 16.12 8.48 7.04
N GLN A 121 16.78 9.57 7.44
CA GLN A 121 16.68 10.88 6.79
C GLN A 121 17.12 10.90 5.32
N ASP A 122 17.86 9.88 4.88
CA ASP A 122 18.37 9.77 3.51
C ASP A 122 17.54 8.82 2.62
N TRP A 123 16.33 8.45 3.03
CA TRP A 123 15.49 7.51 2.30
C TRP A 123 15.21 7.94 0.85
N GLN A 124 14.97 9.24 0.59
CA GLN A 124 14.75 9.74 -0.78
C GLN A 124 15.95 9.44 -1.68
N ARG A 125 17.17 9.59 -1.15
CA ARG A 125 18.40 9.33 -1.90
C ARG A 125 18.53 7.85 -2.26
N LYS A 126 18.12 6.94 -1.38
CA LYS A 126 18.19 5.48 -1.59
C LYS A 126 17.27 5.00 -2.73
N ILE A 127 16.19 5.72 -2.99
CA ILE A 127 15.21 5.36 -4.03
C ILE A 127 15.21 6.31 -5.23
N ASN A 128 16.17 7.23 -5.30
CA ASN A 128 16.28 8.18 -6.39
C ASN A 128 16.42 7.44 -7.74
N GLY A 129 15.62 7.83 -8.73
CA GLY A 129 15.60 7.20 -10.05
C GLY A 129 14.94 5.81 -10.10
N ARG A 130 14.50 5.26 -8.96
CA ARG A 130 13.84 3.94 -8.86
C ARG A 130 12.34 4.10 -8.88
N THR A 131 11.63 3.05 -9.28
CA THR A 131 10.16 2.96 -9.27
C THR A 131 9.72 1.80 -8.40
N GLY A 132 8.54 1.91 -7.80
CA GLY A 132 8.10 0.84 -6.92
C GLY A 132 6.91 1.17 -6.04
N ILE A 133 6.67 0.30 -5.06
CA ILE A 133 5.72 0.52 -3.97
C ILE A 133 6.53 0.98 -2.76
N ILE A 134 6.08 2.04 -2.10
CA ILE A 134 6.70 2.56 -0.89
C ILE A 134 5.70 2.56 0.28
N TYR A 135 6.19 2.20 1.45
CA TYR A 135 5.44 2.15 2.69
C TYR A 135 6.17 2.92 3.79
N PHE A 136 5.42 3.71 4.54
CA PHE A 136 5.87 4.47 5.70
C PHE A 136 5.06 4.04 6.93
N PHE A 137 5.71 3.85 8.07
CA PHE A 137 5.08 3.42 9.31
C PHE A 137 5.47 4.29 10.50
N GLY A 138 4.50 4.53 11.39
CA GLY A 138 4.74 5.06 12.73
C GLY A 138 5.21 6.52 12.75
N TYR A 139 4.91 7.29 11.69
CA TYR A 139 5.26 8.71 11.63
C TYR A 139 4.14 9.63 12.13
N TRP A 140 2.90 9.16 12.26
CA TRP A 140 1.78 9.97 12.75
C TRP A 140 0.84 9.18 13.66
N ARG A 141 0.04 9.90 14.45
CA ARG A 141 -0.84 9.34 15.47
C ARG A 141 -2.17 8.90 14.87
N GLN A 142 -2.50 7.61 14.99
CA GLN A 142 -3.86 7.12 14.75
C GLN A 142 -4.71 7.18 16.02
N GLU A 143 -6.02 7.15 15.85
CA GLU A 143 -6.94 7.02 16.97
C GLU A 143 -6.69 5.71 17.75
N GLY A 144 -6.47 5.87 19.06
CA GLY A 144 -6.08 4.79 19.98
C GLY A 144 -4.58 4.63 20.20
N ASP A 145 -3.72 5.40 19.52
CA ASP A 145 -2.28 5.41 19.80
C ASP A 145 -1.96 6.19 21.08
N SER A 146 -1.04 5.66 21.89
CA SER A 146 -0.36 6.46 22.92
C SER A 146 0.69 7.37 22.29
N ASP A 147 1.16 8.38 23.02
CA ASP A 147 2.08 9.40 22.51
C ASP A 147 3.40 8.80 21.98
N ASP A 148 3.87 7.69 22.56
CA ASP A 148 5.10 7.00 22.16
C ASP A 148 4.87 5.84 21.15
N ALA A 149 3.62 5.44 20.93
CA ALA A 149 3.25 4.28 20.11
C ALA A 149 2.52 4.67 18.82
N LEU A 150 3.06 5.66 18.10
CA LEU A 150 2.56 6.03 16.77
C LEU A 150 2.51 4.81 15.85
N SER A 151 1.35 4.57 15.24
CA SER A 151 1.04 3.43 14.40
C SER A 151 0.57 3.84 13.00
N GLY A 152 0.35 5.14 12.77
CA GLY A 152 -0.07 5.69 11.48
C GLY A 152 0.91 5.38 10.36
N GLY A 153 0.39 4.81 9.26
CA GLY A 153 1.19 4.48 8.08
C GLY A 153 0.60 5.02 6.79
N HIS A 154 1.39 4.94 5.71
CA HIS A 154 0.99 5.27 4.33
C HIS A 154 1.63 4.29 3.37
N ILE A 155 0.92 3.92 2.31
CA ILE A 155 1.45 3.07 1.24
C ILE A 155 1.02 3.61 -0.12
N ASP A 156 1.95 3.67 -1.06
CA ASP A 156 1.74 4.32 -2.36
C ASP A 156 2.67 3.76 -3.45
N LEU A 157 2.47 4.21 -4.70
CA LEU A 157 3.44 4.02 -5.77
C LEU A 157 4.40 5.23 -5.84
N TRP A 158 5.67 4.93 -6.11
CA TRP A 158 6.75 5.89 -6.29
C TRP A 158 7.23 5.88 -7.74
N ASN A 159 7.14 7.01 -8.44
CA ASN A 159 7.46 7.11 -9.88
C ASN A 159 8.81 7.79 -10.19
N LYS A 160 9.79 7.71 -9.30
CA LYS A 160 11.12 8.37 -9.33
C LYS A 160 11.15 9.78 -8.74
N ASP A 161 10.09 10.56 -8.95
CA ASP A 161 10.07 11.97 -8.54
C ASP A 161 8.95 12.28 -7.52
N THR A 162 7.86 11.52 -7.57
CA THR A 162 6.62 11.82 -6.81
C THR A 162 5.86 10.55 -6.41
N LEU A 163 5.03 10.67 -5.37
CA LEU A 163 3.96 9.70 -5.11
C LEU A 163 2.80 9.92 -6.09
N THR A 164 1.89 8.94 -6.19
CA THR A 164 0.72 9.06 -7.07
C THR A 164 -0.12 10.30 -6.74
N PRO A 165 -0.67 10.98 -7.75
CA PRO A 165 -1.52 12.14 -7.53
C PRO A 165 -2.88 11.68 -7.00
N SER A 166 -3.06 11.74 -5.68
CA SER A 166 -4.36 11.96 -5.08
C SER A 166 -4.42 13.38 -4.50
N THR A 167 -5.57 14.06 -4.53
CA THR A 167 -5.69 15.42 -4.02
C THR A 167 -5.29 15.53 -2.53
N ALA A 168 -5.51 14.47 -1.76
CA ALA A 168 -5.06 14.34 -0.37
C ALA A 168 -3.57 13.99 -0.26
N SER A 169 -3.04 13.13 -1.15
CA SER A 169 -1.63 12.72 -1.20
C SER A 169 -0.70 13.84 -1.72
N PHE A 170 -1.19 14.66 -2.65
CA PHE A 170 -0.42 15.73 -3.29
C PHE A 170 0.02 16.78 -2.28
N TRP A 171 -0.90 17.23 -1.40
CA TRP A 171 -0.58 18.19 -0.34
C TRP A 171 0.14 17.57 0.85
N ARG A 172 -0.16 16.30 1.18
CA ARG A 172 0.39 15.62 2.36
C ARG A 172 1.81 15.07 2.18
N PHE A 173 2.23 14.78 0.95
CA PHE A 173 3.51 14.08 0.70
C PHE A 173 4.46 14.76 -0.29
N ARG A 174 4.00 15.72 -1.11
CA ARG A 174 4.86 16.43 -2.08
C ARG A 174 5.48 17.71 -1.51
N ILE A 175 4.89 18.29 -0.46
CA ILE A 175 5.49 19.41 0.23
C ILE A 175 6.01 18.85 1.55
N GLY A 176 7.34 18.77 1.69
CA GLY A 176 8.02 18.46 2.95
C GLY A 176 7.82 19.59 3.95
N VAL A 177 6.58 19.81 4.38
CA VAL A 177 6.25 20.79 5.40
C VAL A 177 6.50 20.10 6.74
N PRO A 178 7.44 20.58 7.57
CA PRO A 178 7.79 19.93 8.85
C PRO A 178 6.67 19.90 9.88
N SER A 179 5.55 20.57 9.60
CA SER A 179 4.32 20.63 10.38
C SER A 179 3.32 21.55 9.65
N MET A 180 2.06 21.11 9.50
CA MET A 180 0.95 22.00 9.18
C MET A 180 -0.12 21.90 10.27
N ILE A 181 -0.96 22.91 10.43
CA ILE A 181 -2.11 22.83 11.31
C ILE A 181 -3.28 22.37 10.44
N ASN A 182 -3.95 21.27 10.80
CA ASN A 182 -5.21 20.90 10.16
C ASN A 182 -6.28 21.95 10.53
N PRO A 183 -6.82 22.73 9.57
CA PRO A 183 -7.79 23.79 9.87
C PRO A 183 -9.08 23.24 10.51
N LEU A 184 -9.47 22.01 10.16
CA LEU A 184 -10.65 21.34 10.72
C LEU A 184 -10.45 20.89 12.17
N ASP A 185 -9.24 20.54 12.58
CA ASP A 185 -8.94 20.17 13.97
C ASP A 185 -8.87 21.41 14.88
N TYR A 186 -8.37 22.54 14.36
CA TYR A 186 -8.42 23.84 15.04
C TYR A 186 -9.87 24.29 15.30
N LEU A 187 -10.74 24.16 14.29
CA LEU A 187 -12.18 24.47 14.41
C LEU A 187 -12.94 23.52 15.34
N ARG A 188 -12.48 22.27 15.50
CA ARG A 188 -13.09 21.26 16.37
C ARG A 188 -12.51 21.23 17.80
N GLY A 189 -11.68 22.20 18.17
CA GLY A 189 -11.10 22.31 19.51
C GLY A 189 -10.12 21.19 19.87
N ARG A 190 -9.65 20.42 18.87
CA ARG A 190 -8.68 19.34 19.06
C ARG A 190 -7.26 19.92 18.91
N ARG A 191 -6.47 19.92 19.99
CA ARG A 191 -5.00 20.05 19.87
C ARG A 191 -4.42 18.74 19.34
N GLY A 192 -4.51 18.51 18.04
CA GLY A 192 -3.96 17.27 17.48
C GLY A 192 -3.94 17.24 15.97
N ASN A 193 -2.78 17.57 15.39
CA ASN A 193 -2.02 16.67 14.52
C ASN A 193 -0.80 17.42 13.98
N TRP A 194 0.36 17.12 14.57
CA TRP A 194 1.66 17.53 14.04
C TRP A 194 1.91 16.70 12.77
N TYR A 195 2.04 17.34 11.61
CA TYR A 195 2.51 16.66 10.41
C TYR A 195 3.98 16.33 10.66
N SER A 196 4.27 15.05 10.88
CA SER A 196 5.63 14.60 11.03
C SER A 196 6.22 14.38 9.65
N ASP A 197 7.42 14.90 9.43
CA ASP A 197 8.29 14.56 8.32
C ASP A 197 8.25 13.04 8.07
N LEU A 198 8.04 12.60 6.83
CA LEU A 198 8.05 11.17 6.48
C LEU A 198 9.35 10.49 6.88
N ALA A 199 10.44 11.25 6.96
CA ALA A 199 11.73 10.79 7.45
C ALA A 199 11.72 10.38 8.95
N ASN A 200 10.72 10.81 9.73
CA ASN A 200 10.49 10.38 11.11
C ASN A 200 9.72 9.06 11.22
N SER A 201 9.46 8.37 10.11
CA SER A 201 8.86 7.04 10.13
C SER A 201 9.74 6.06 10.91
N LYS A 202 9.12 5.27 11.79
CA LYS A 202 9.76 4.15 12.49
C LYS A 202 10.24 3.08 11.52
N GLU A 203 9.58 2.94 10.38
CA GLU A 203 9.97 2.04 9.29
C GLU A 203 9.58 2.65 7.95
N ILE A 204 10.48 2.57 6.97
CA ILE A 204 10.22 2.86 5.56
C ILE A 204 10.65 1.63 4.75
N LEU A 205 9.70 1.04 4.03
CA LEU A 205 9.93 -0.10 3.16
C LEU A 205 9.72 0.27 1.70
N PHE A 206 10.59 -0.23 0.83
CA PHE A 206 10.49 -0.03 -0.61
C PHE A 206 10.55 -1.37 -1.35
N TRP A 207 9.55 -1.62 -2.18
CA TRP A 207 9.57 -2.70 -3.14
C TRP A 207 9.82 -2.12 -4.51
N GLU A 208 11.01 -2.34 -5.04
CA GLU A 208 11.32 -1.94 -6.40
C GLU A 208 10.49 -2.74 -7.41
N VAL A 209 9.90 -2.03 -8.36
CA VAL A 209 9.17 -2.58 -9.50
C VAL A 209 9.57 -1.79 -10.73
N GLN A 210 9.95 -2.47 -11.81
CA GLN A 210 10.39 -1.85 -13.07
C GLN A 210 9.24 -1.70 -14.06
#